data_AF-W2HK54-F1
#
_entry.id   AF-W2HK54-F1
#
_cell.length_a   1.000
_cell.length_b   1.000
_cell.length_c   1.000
_cell.angle_alpha   90.00
_cell.angle_beta   90.00
_cell.angle_gamma   90.00
#
_symmetry.space_group_name_H-M   'P 1'
#
loop_
_entity.id
_entity.type
_entity.pdbx_description
1 polymer ?
#
loop_
_entity_poly.entity_id
_entity_poly.type
_entity_poly.pdbx_seq_one_letter_code
_entity_poly.pdbx_strand_id
1 'polypeptide(L)'
;MEPPEQLYSLVLELSSPEQRESALLELSKKREDFPELAPILWHSFGTVAALLQEIVAIYPLLSPPQLTAHASNRVCNALALLQCVASHSETRTHFLN
;
A
#
# COMPACT_ATOMS: atom_id res chain seq x y z
N MET A 1 -2.99 22.30 -5.40
CA MET A 1 -3.70 21.04 -5.12
C MET A 1 -3.35 20.12 -6.28
N GLU A 2 -2.61 19.04 -6.03
CA GLU A 2 -2.24 18.11 -7.11
C GLU A 2 -3.49 17.45 -7.69
N PRO A 3 -3.53 17.20 -9.01
CA PRO A 3 -4.70 16.63 -9.66
C PRO A 3 -4.92 15.17 -9.20
N PRO A 4 -6.17 14.76 -8.94
CA PRO A 4 -6.49 13.40 -8.48
C PRO A 4 -6.10 12.31 -9.48
N GLU A 5 -5.90 12.66 -10.76
CA GLU A 5 -5.42 11.75 -11.82
C GLU A 5 -4.09 11.07 -11.48
N GLN A 6 -3.18 11.79 -10.81
CA GLN A 6 -1.89 11.24 -10.42
C GLN A 6 -2.04 10.15 -9.35
N LEU A 7 -3.01 10.30 -8.44
CA LEU A 7 -3.28 9.31 -7.40
C LEU A 7 -3.82 8.01 -8.01
N TYR A 8 -4.73 8.11 -8.98
CA TYR A 8 -5.24 6.93 -9.69
C TYR A 8 -4.16 6.20 -10.48
N SER A 9 -3.25 6.94 -11.14
CA SER A 9 -2.08 6.33 -11.80
C SER A 9 -1.24 5.53 -10.82
N LEU A 10 -0.85 6.16 -9.70
CA LEU A 10 -0.04 5.49 -8.68
C LEU A 10 -0.72 4.24 -8.10
N VAL A 11 -2.04 4.29 -7.89
CA VAL A 11 -2.79 3.12 -7.40
C VAL A 11 -2.84 2.01 -8.46
N LEU A 12 -2.97 2.35 -9.74
CA LEU A 12 -2.90 1.38 -10.83
C LEU A 12 -1.49 0.74 -10.91
N GLU A 13 -0.44 1.53 -10.72
CA GLU A 13 0.95 1.07 -10.74
C GLU A 13 1.25 0.03 -9.65
N LEU A 14 0.50 0.00 -8.54
CA LEU A 14 0.61 -1.07 -7.52
C LEU A 14 0.32 -2.48 -8.09
N SER A 15 -0.46 -2.57 -9.16
CA SER A 15 -0.75 -3.85 -9.82
C SER A 15 0.46 -4.40 -10.59
N SER A 16 1.37 -3.53 -11.04
CA SER A 16 2.57 -3.89 -11.81
C SER A 16 3.75 -4.15 -10.88
N PRO A 17 4.32 -5.38 -10.80
CA PRO A 17 5.45 -5.69 -9.93
C PRO A 17 6.68 -4.79 -10.12
N GLU A 18 6.90 -4.30 -11.35
CA GLU A 18 8.04 -3.45 -11.74
C GLU A 18 7.90 -2.02 -11.21
N GLN A 19 6.67 -1.54 -11.05
CA GLN A 19 6.37 -0.14 -10.65
C GLN A 19 5.92 -0.06 -9.19
N ARG A 20 5.42 -1.16 -8.64
CA ARG A 20 4.82 -1.23 -7.31
C ARG A 20 5.69 -0.64 -6.22
N GLU A 21 6.99 -0.87 -6.24
CA GLU A 21 7.88 -0.33 -5.21
C GLU A 21 7.90 1.21 -5.18
N SER A 22 8.01 1.83 -6.35
CA SER A 22 7.96 3.28 -6.49
C SER A 22 6.59 3.82 -6.08
N ALA A 23 5.52 3.16 -6.54
CA ALA A 23 4.16 3.53 -6.20
C ALA A 23 3.87 3.46 -4.69
N LEU A 24 4.34 2.40 -4.01
CA LEU A 24 4.24 2.26 -2.55
C LEU A 24 4.87 3.43 -1.81
N LEU A 25 6.08 3.84 -2.22
CA LEU A 25 6.80 4.95 -1.61
C LEU A 25 6.09 6.28 -1.81
N GLU A 26 5.59 6.55 -3.02
CA GLU A 26 4.92 7.83 -3.30
C GLU A 26 3.55 7.91 -2.65
N LEU A 27 2.77 6.83 -2.67
CA LEU A 27 1.47 6.78 -1.99
C LEU A 27 1.62 6.87 -0.46
N SER A 28 2.65 6.26 0.13
CA SER A 28 2.85 6.31 1.59
C SER A 28 3.13 7.73 2.09
N LYS A 29 3.81 8.56 1.29
CA LYS A 29 4.03 9.99 1.57
C LYS A 29 2.74 10.81 1.45
N LYS A 30 1.88 10.45 0.49
CA LYS A 30 0.64 11.19 0.17
C LYS A 30 -0.54 10.83 1.07
N ARG A 31 -0.43 9.81 1.92
CA ARG A 31 -1.57 9.28 2.72
C ARG A 31 -2.26 10.31 3.64
N GLU A 32 -1.55 11.36 4.05
CA GLU A 32 -2.10 12.40 4.95
C GLU A 32 -2.72 13.57 4.16
N ASP A 33 -2.29 13.75 2.92
CA ASP A 33 -2.74 14.84 2.04
C ASP A 33 -4.06 14.51 1.31
N PHE A 34 -4.40 13.22 1.19
CA PHE A 34 -5.56 12.74 0.43
C PHE A 34 -6.48 11.86 1.30
N PRO A 35 -7.52 12.46 1.92
CA PRO A 35 -8.50 11.71 2.73
C PRO A 35 -9.16 10.56 1.97
N GLU A 36 -9.42 10.75 0.68
CA GLU A 36 -10.06 9.78 -0.22
C GLU A 36 -9.15 8.59 -0.60
N LEU A 37 -7.87 8.60 -0.20
CA LEU A 37 -6.94 7.54 -0.57
C LEU A 37 -7.38 6.17 -0.06
N ALA A 38 -7.91 6.09 1.16
CA ALA A 38 -8.32 4.81 1.74
C ALA A 38 -9.46 4.13 0.94
N PRO A 39 -10.59 4.81 0.63
CA PRO A 39 -11.61 4.28 -0.28
C PRO A 39 -11.05 3.88 -1.65
N ILE A 40 -10.16 4.69 -2.24
CA ILE A 40 -9.56 4.40 -3.56
C ILE A 40 -8.73 3.11 -3.50
N LEU A 41 -7.87 2.95 -2.48
CA LEU A 41 -7.06 1.75 -2.28
C LEU A 41 -7.93 0.50 -2.08
N TRP A 42 -9.04 0.64 -1.35
CA TRP A 42 -9.91 -0.48 -1.03
C TRP A 42 -10.74 -0.95 -2.22
N HIS A 43 -11.32 -0.01 -2.98
CA HIS A 43 -12.22 -0.32 -4.08
C HIS A 43 -11.52 -0.52 -5.43
N SER A 44 -10.24 -0.16 -5.54
CA SER A 44 -9.44 -0.46 -6.72
C SER A 44 -9.15 -1.96 -6.85
N PHE A 45 -9.33 -2.50 -8.06
CA PHE A 45 -9.19 -3.92 -8.33
C PHE A 45 -7.78 -4.43 -8.02
N GLY A 46 -7.69 -5.44 -7.15
CA GLY A 46 -6.43 -6.12 -6.83
C GLY A 46 -5.45 -5.31 -5.98
N THR A 47 -5.74 -4.06 -5.62
CA THR A 47 -4.83 -3.20 -4.86
C THR A 47 -4.55 -3.76 -3.46
N VAL A 48 -5.58 -4.10 -2.68
CA VAL A 48 -5.40 -4.72 -1.35
C VAL A 48 -4.66 -6.05 -1.44
N ALA A 49 -4.94 -6.86 -2.46
CA ALA A 49 -4.23 -8.11 -2.70
C ALA A 49 -2.73 -7.88 -2.99
N ALA A 50 -2.39 -6.85 -3.77
CA ALA A 50 -1.00 -6.46 -4.00
C ALA A 50 -0.30 -6.01 -2.71
N LEU A 51 -0.97 -5.24 -1.85
CA LEU A 51 -0.42 -4.86 -0.53
C LEU A 51 -0.18 -6.08 0.37
N LEU A 52 -1.10 -7.05 0.38
CA LEU A 52 -0.92 -8.30 1.12
C LEU A 52 0.22 -9.15 0.56
N GLN A 53 0.40 -9.18 -0.76
CA GLN A 53 1.55 -9.86 -1.39
C GLN A 53 2.88 -9.30 -0.91
N GLU A 54 3.00 -7.98 -0.70
CA GLU A 54 4.22 -7.38 -0.17
C GLU A 54 4.54 -7.86 1.26
N ILE A 55 3.52 -8.11 2.08
CA ILE A 55 3.70 -8.68 3.43
C ILE A 55 4.09 -10.15 3.34
N VAL A 56 3.39 -10.95 2.53
CA VAL A 56 3.69 -12.38 2.43
C VAL A 56 5.08 -12.62 1.84
N ALA A 57 5.53 -11.76 0.90
CA ALA A 57 6.84 -11.86 0.28
C ALA A 57 8.01 -11.72 1.26
N ILE A 58 7.83 -11.07 2.41
CA ILE A 58 8.89 -10.95 3.41
C ILE A 58 8.98 -12.16 4.36
N TYR A 59 7.97 -13.03 4.44
CA TYR A 59 7.96 -14.14 5.40
C TYR A 59 9.19 -15.06 5.31
N PRO A 60 9.68 -15.46 4.11
CA PRO A 60 10.90 -16.26 4.00
C PRO A 60 12.16 -15.57 4.54
N LEU A 61 12.15 -14.23 4.63
CA LEU A 61 13.29 -13.44 5.12
C LEU A 61 13.26 -13.25 6.65
N LEU A 62 12.18 -13.66 7.32
CA LEU A 62 12.05 -13.55 8.77
C LEU A 62 12.69 -14.72 9.52
N SER A 63 12.78 -15.90 8.89
CA SER A 63 13.40 -17.08 9.51
C SER A 63 14.08 -18.00 8.48
N PRO A 64 15.42 -18.17 8.55
CA PRO A 64 16.34 -17.43 9.42
C PRO A 64 16.34 -15.92 9.07
N PRO A 65 16.73 -15.03 10.00
CA PRO A 65 16.64 -13.60 9.79
C PRO A 65 17.59 -13.12 8.69
N GLN A 66 17.02 -12.76 7.54
CA GLN A 66 17.73 -12.27 6.34
C GLN A 66 17.11 -10.97 5.80
N LEU A 67 16.18 -10.37 6.55
CA LEU A 67 15.50 -9.13 6.16
C LEU A 67 16.50 -7.98 6.03
N THR A 68 16.57 -7.40 4.83
CA THR A 68 17.41 -6.24 4.55
C THR A 68 16.67 -4.94 4.89
N ALA A 69 17.41 -3.85 5.12
CA ALA A 69 16.81 -2.53 5.34
C ALA A 69 15.90 -2.10 4.17
N HIS A 70 16.31 -2.42 2.94
CA HIS A 70 15.53 -2.13 1.75
C HIS A 70 14.19 -2.90 1.71
N ALA A 71 14.23 -4.22 1.93
CA ALA A 71 13.02 -5.03 2.00
C ALA A 71 12.09 -4.58 3.15
N SER A 72 12.66 -4.24 4.30
CA SER A 72 11.92 -3.68 5.44
C SER A 72 11.24 -2.36 5.09
N ASN A 73 11.93 -1.42 4.45
CA ASN A 73 11.33 -0.14 4.06
C ASN A 73 10.18 -0.32 3.07
N ARG A 74 10.35 -1.23 2.09
CA ARG A 74 9.34 -1.55 1.08
C ARG A 74 8.06 -2.10 1.72
N VAL A 75 8.17 -3.10 2.59
CA VAL A 75 6.98 -3.65 3.28
C VAL A 75 6.37 -2.64 4.27
N CYS A 76 7.17 -1.80 4.91
CA CYS A 76 6.66 -0.73 5.78
C CYS A 76 5.80 0.28 5.01
N ASN A 77 6.15 0.61 3.76
CA ASN A 77 5.30 1.45 2.91
C ASN A 77 3.93 0.78 2.65
N ALA A 78 3.91 -0.53 2.38
CA ALA A 78 2.65 -1.27 2.22
C ALA A 78 1.83 -1.29 3.53
N LEU A 79 2.48 -1.53 4.67
CA LEU A 79 1.85 -1.48 6.00
C LEU A 79 1.27 -0.09 6.31
N ALA A 80 1.96 0.97 5.93
CA ALA A 80 1.47 2.34 6.10
C ALA A 80 0.18 2.62 5.30
N LEU A 81 0.06 2.04 4.10
CA LEU A 81 -1.17 2.13 3.30
C LEU A 81 -2.30 1.27 3.89
N LEU A 82 -2.01 0.07 4.39
CA LEU A 82 -3.01 -0.73 5.10
C LEU A 82 -3.47 -0.06 6.40
N GLN A 83 -2.57 0.64 7.10
CA GLN A 83 -2.93 1.46 8.25
C GLN A 83 -3.88 2.60 7.86
N CYS A 84 -3.66 3.25 6.71
CA CYS A 84 -4.56 4.26 6.16
C CYS A 84 -5.97 3.69 5.95
N VAL A 85 -6.07 2.54 5.25
CA VAL A 85 -7.34 1.81 5.05
C VAL A 85 -8.00 1.43 6.38
N ALA A 86 -7.25 0.92 7.36
CA ALA A 86 -7.78 0.52 8.66
C ALA A 86 -8.24 1.72 9.52
N SER A 87 -7.67 2.91 9.30
CA SER A 87 -8.01 4.12 10.04
C SER A 87 -9.23 4.86 9.50
N HIS A 88 -9.57 4.68 8.22
CA HIS A 88 -10.65 5.41 7.57
C HIS A 88 -12.03 4.82 7.92
N SER A 89 -13.00 5.69 8.22
CA SER A 89 -14.32 5.28 8.73
C SER A 89 -15.08 4.35 7.78
N GLU A 90 -14.96 4.58 6.48
CA GLU A 90 -15.64 3.80 5.43
C GLU A 90 -15.04 2.40 5.24
N THR A 91 -13.71 2.30 5.22
CA THR A 91 -13.01 1.05 4.87
C THR A 91 -12.66 0.21 6.08
N ARG A 92 -12.61 0.79 7.30
CA ARG A 92 -12.23 0.08 8.54
C ARG A 92 -13.08 -1.16 8.81
N THR A 93 -14.40 -1.08 8.62
CA THR A 93 -15.27 -2.24 8.85
C THR A 93 -14.98 -3.34 7.83
N HIS A 94 -14.77 -2.98 6.56
CA HIS A 94 -14.43 -3.95 5.52
C HIS A 94 -13.04 -4.55 5.71
N PHE A 95 -12.09 -3.80 6.26
CA PHE A 95 -10.74 -4.28 6.57
C PHE A 95 -10.72 -5.38 7.66
N LEU A 96 -11.69 -5.34 8.59
CA LEU A 96 -11.74 -6.26 9.74
C LEU A 96 -12.59 -7.52 9.51
N ASN A 97 -13.44 -7.55 8.47
CA ASN A 97 -14.35 -8.67 8.18
C ASN A 97 -13.81 -9.53 7.04
#